data_AF-A0A8H2W8F9-F1
#
_entry.id   AF-A0A8H2W8F9-F1
#
_cell.length_a   1.000
_cell.length_b   1.000
_cell.length_c   1.000
_cell.angle_alpha   90.00
_cell.angle_beta   90.00
_cell.angle_gamma   90.00
#
_symmetry.space_group_name_H-M   'P 1'
#
loop_
_entity.id
_entity.type
_entity.pdbx_description
1 polymer ?
#
loop_
_entity_poly.entity_id
_entity_poly.type
_entity_poly.pdbx_seq_one_letter_code
_entity_poly.pdbx_strand_id
1 'polypeptide(L)'
;MDESTQEQDMAFVDPHSRFNPYMPPISTNYSRLKPKSSYNYVAATPTTTPTTAYPPSTYHHHYRPASSASFTSFVPPSVAEQTTFSRSPASTSSQVSDPPRQYFNPHKGPPPFTHFPSTESHSSAEREDDHYESIRTQKEQQESDAHVRRARLIAEKNATLKRMEERQLKAQSQSWFEESQRLATEDAHKKDDECRRAEEKRRMEQAKAEERRAHSSGRERRYERERSQTPDIPNWTNGKGHDGRFKDEHGFDSGSERAKTGNRSRESGKARERVDKNQPQRPNSPSSVADAWATYEKACAELMGANPSDEKMKSSLNFYTIPWPVLGQAKSFHDLTSQSIAAFILSPHHSQGKTPRARLRAAILVWHPDKFAQKVLPRVTDSHRLAVSAGSDIIARVLTELISTHGN
;
A
#
# COMPACT_ATOMS: atom_id res chain seq x y z
N MET A 1 -21.86 48.24 53.02
CA MET A 1 -23.00 47.72 52.25
C MET A 1 -22.42 46.85 51.14
N ASP A 2 -21.47 45.96 51.46
CA ASP A 2 -21.62 44.69 52.24
C ASP A 2 -22.10 43.59 51.29
N GLU A 3 -21.63 42.36 51.27
CA GLU A 3 -20.53 41.60 51.90
C GLU A 3 -20.64 40.18 51.30
N SER A 4 -19.62 39.35 51.52
CA SER A 4 -19.70 37.88 51.62
C SER A 4 -19.47 37.00 50.36
N THR A 5 -18.19 36.71 50.15
CA THR A 5 -17.55 35.38 50.32
C THR A 5 -18.41 34.12 50.21
N GLN A 6 -17.99 33.17 49.37
CA GLN A 6 -17.91 31.75 49.79
C GLN A 6 -16.87 30.97 48.97
N GLU A 7 -15.72 30.74 49.62
CA GLU A 7 -14.81 29.62 49.35
C GLU A 7 -15.54 28.30 49.66
N GLN A 8 -15.31 27.26 48.84
CA GLN A 8 -15.38 25.90 49.34
C GLN A 8 -14.32 25.03 48.68
N ASP A 9 -13.26 24.87 49.46
CA ASP A 9 -12.24 23.85 49.42
C ASP A 9 -12.87 22.46 49.58
N MET A 10 -12.52 21.49 48.73
CA MET A 10 -12.58 20.06 49.05
C MET A 10 -11.53 19.32 48.22
N ALA A 11 -10.40 19.07 48.89
CA ALA A 11 -9.40 18.11 48.50
C ALA A 11 -10.01 16.69 48.45
N PHE A 12 -9.76 15.96 47.36
CA PHE A 12 -9.86 14.50 47.35
C PHE A 12 -8.49 13.92 46.98
N VAL A 13 -7.75 13.59 48.03
CA VAL A 13 -6.57 12.74 48.00
C VAL A 13 -7.08 11.31 47.95
N ASP A 14 -6.77 10.57 46.87
CA ASP A 14 -6.89 9.10 46.88
C ASP A 14 -5.49 8.46 46.96
N PRO A 15 -5.19 7.74 48.06
CA PRO A 15 -3.93 7.04 48.26
C PRO A 15 -4.03 5.58 47.81
N HIS A 16 -2.90 5.04 47.33
CA HIS A 16 -2.65 3.62 47.04
C HIS A 16 -3.06 3.09 45.65
N SER A 17 -2.10 3.12 44.72
CA SER A 17 -1.71 1.86 44.06
C SER A 17 -0.21 1.85 43.82
N ARG A 18 0.52 1.38 44.85
CA ARG A 18 1.89 0.92 44.73
C ARG A 18 1.84 -0.47 44.10
N PHE A 19 2.25 -0.61 42.84
CA PHE A 19 2.81 -1.87 42.34
C PHE A 19 3.81 -1.57 41.22
N ASN A 20 5.08 -1.61 41.59
CA ASN A 20 6.25 -1.79 40.72
C ASN A 20 7.05 -2.92 41.42
N PRO A 21 7.94 -3.72 40.80
CA PRO A 21 8.46 -3.68 39.43
C PRO A 21 8.69 -5.09 38.79
N TYR A 22 9.30 -5.12 37.59
CA TYR A 22 9.99 -6.24 36.92
C TYR A 22 9.16 -7.29 36.16
N MET A 23 9.20 -7.20 34.82
CA MET A 23 9.28 -8.38 33.94
C MET A 23 10.46 -8.22 32.97
N PRO A 24 11.25 -9.28 32.73
CA PRO A 24 12.41 -9.25 31.84
C PRO A 24 12.01 -9.41 30.36
N PRO A 25 12.86 -8.99 29.41
CA PRO A 25 12.64 -9.25 27.99
C PRO A 25 12.86 -10.74 27.66
N ILE A 26 11.86 -11.33 27.00
CA ILE A 26 11.94 -12.67 26.41
C ILE A 26 12.88 -12.61 25.21
N SER A 27 14.10 -13.12 25.38
CA SER A 27 15.07 -13.36 24.33
C SER A 27 14.66 -14.60 23.52
N THR A 28 14.13 -14.41 22.31
CA THR A 28 13.93 -15.50 21.35
C THR A 28 15.14 -15.61 20.43
N ASN A 29 16.24 -16.16 20.95
CA ASN A 29 17.30 -16.74 20.13
C ASN A 29 16.92 -18.20 19.82
N TYR A 30 16.24 -18.41 18.69
CA TYR A 30 16.14 -19.75 18.10
C TYR A 30 17.25 -19.94 17.07
N SER A 31 18.31 -20.58 17.52
CA SER A 31 19.39 -21.13 16.71
C SER A 31 18.84 -22.08 15.65
N ARG A 32 18.92 -21.65 14.40
CA ARG A 32 18.69 -22.44 13.19
C ARG A 32 19.76 -23.53 13.06
N LEU A 33 19.49 -24.71 13.62
CA LEU A 33 20.30 -25.91 13.39
C LEU A 33 20.10 -26.38 11.94
N LYS A 34 21.20 -26.38 11.17
CA LYS A 34 21.29 -26.99 9.84
C LYS A 34 21.39 -28.52 9.99
N PRO A 35 20.61 -29.33 9.26
CA PRO A 35 20.94 -30.74 9.13
C PRO A 35 22.09 -30.92 8.13
N LYS A 36 23.13 -31.63 8.59
CA LYS A 36 24.22 -32.17 7.78
C LYS A 36 23.65 -33.28 6.89
N SER A 37 23.70 -33.08 5.57
CA SER A 37 23.48 -34.15 4.60
C SER A 37 24.78 -34.92 4.43
N SER A 38 24.81 -36.16 4.92
CA SER A 38 25.88 -37.12 4.67
C SER A 38 25.70 -37.72 3.29
N TYR A 39 26.74 -37.61 2.46
CA TYR A 39 26.89 -38.33 1.21
C TYR A 39 26.82 -39.84 1.44
N ASN A 40 25.95 -40.54 0.70
CA ASN A 40 26.08 -41.97 0.46
C ASN A 40 26.66 -42.17 -0.95
N TYR A 41 27.82 -42.83 -0.99
CA TYR A 41 28.46 -43.29 -2.21
C TYR A 41 27.82 -44.60 -2.70
N VAL A 42 27.59 -44.65 -4.02
CA VAL A 42 27.82 -45.77 -4.95
C VAL A 42 27.05 -47.08 -4.77
N ALA A 43 26.27 -47.41 -5.80
CA ALA A 43 26.34 -48.71 -6.45
C ALA A 43 26.13 -48.55 -7.96
N ALA A 44 27.11 -49.05 -8.72
CA ALA A 44 27.16 -49.05 -10.17
C ALA A 44 26.15 -50.04 -10.77
N THR A 45 25.64 -49.72 -11.96
CA THR A 45 25.27 -50.75 -12.95
C THR A 45 25.74 -50.30 -14.34
N PRO A 46 26.31 -51.22 -15.15
CA PRO A 46 26.79 -50.92 -16.48
C PRO A 46 25.68 -51.18 -17.51
N THR A 47 25.57 -50.33 -18.53
CA THR A 47 24.88 -50.69 -19.76
C THR A 47 25.63 -50.14 -20.95
N THR A 48 26.25 -51.08 -21.65
CA THR A 48 26.88 -51.00 -22.96
C THR A 48 25.80 -50.91 -24.04
N THR A 49 25.92 -49.99 -24.99
CA THR A 49 26.07 -50.33 -26.44
C THR A 49 26.36 -49.08 -27.28
N PRO A 50 27.06 -49.24 -28.43
CA PRO A 50 27.65 -48.14 -29.20
C PRO A 50 26.91 -47.84 -30.52
N THR A 51 27.47 -46.89 -31.26
CA THR A 51 27.39 -46.73 -32.74
C THR A 51 26.36 -45.73 -33.26
N THR A 52 26.82 -44.55 -33.67
CA THR A 52 26.96 -44.19 -35.09
C THR A 52 27.39 -42.74 -35.25
N ALA A 53 28.40 -42.56 -36.10
CA ALA A 53 29.03 -41.31 -36.51
C ALA A 53 28.08 -40.39 -37.28
N TYR A 54 28.28 -39.07 -37.14
CA TYR A 54 28.44 -38.09 -38.23
C TYR A 54 28.75 -36.71 -37.61
N PRO A 55 29.77 -35.97 -38.08
CA PRO A 55 30.00 -34.58 -37.72
C PRO A 55 29.30 -33.62 -38.69
N PRO A 56 29.10 -32.35 -38.31
CA PRO A 56 29.93 -31.35 -38.97
C PRO A 56 30.41 -30.20 -38.07
N SER A 57 31.68 -29.87 -38.29
CA SER A 57 32.28 -28.53 -38.36
C SER A 57 31.38 -27.34 -38.02
N THR A 58 31.69 -26.63 -36.94
CA THR A 58 31.54 -25.17 -36.90
C THR A 58 32.58 -24.56 -35.95
N TYR A 59 33.28 -23.55 -36.46
CA TYR A 59 34.38 -22.79 -35.87
C TYR A 59 34.16 -22.41 -34.39
N HIS A 60 35.11 -22.79 -33.54
CA HIS A 60 35.22 -22.30 -32.17
C HIS A 60 36.32 -21.23 -32.10
N HIS A 61 35.91 -19.96 -32.05
CA HIS A 61 36.82 -18.84 -31.79
C HIS A 61 37.30 -18.89 -30.34
N HIS A 62 38.63 -18.94 -30.17
CA HIS A 62 39.29 -18.76 -28.90
C HIS A 62 39.06 -17.34 -28.36
N TYR A 63 38.22 -17.20 -27.34
CA TYR A 63 38.29 -16.06 -26.42
C TYR A 63 38.97 -16.48 -25.12
N ARG A 64 40.16 -15.91 -24.96
CA ARG A 64 41.02 -15.89 -23.77
C ARG A 64 40.25 -15.33 -22.57
N PRO A 65 40.09 -16.06 -21.45
CA PRO A 65 39.61 -15.45 -20.22
C PRO A 65 40.74 -14.61 -19.60
N ALA A 66 40.49 -13.32 -19.42
CA ALA A 66 41.34 -12.44 -18.65
C ALA A 66 41.27 -12.79 -17.16
N SER A 67 42.43 -12.70 -16.52
CA SER A 67 42.71 -13.01 -15.13
C SER A 67 41.70 -12.44 -14.13
N SER A 68 41.37 -13.27 -13.14
CA SER A 68 40.75 -12.91 -11.87
C SER A 68 41.56 -11.82 -11.15
N ALA A 69 40.99 -10.63 -11.05
CA ALA A 69 41.45 -9.63 -10.09
C ALA A 69 40.85 -9.96 -8.71
N SER A 70 41.74 -10.24 -7.77
CA SER A 70 41.47 -10.47 -6.36
C SER A 70 40.81 -9.23 -5.74
N PHE A 71 39.56 -9.36 -5.29
CA PHE A 71 38.97 -8.39 -4.37
C PHE A 71 39.41 -8.72 -2.94
N THR A 72 40.27 -7.86 -2.41
CA THR A 72 40.65 -7.82 -1.01
C THR A 72 39.43 -7.43 -0.16
N SER A 73 39.11 -8.32 0.77
CA SER A 73 38.16 -8.12 1.86
C SER A 73 38.59 -6.93 2.73
N PHE A 74 37.83 -5.83 2.72
CA PHE A 74 37.97 -4.76 3.70
C PHE A 74 37.06 -5.04 4.90
N VAL A 75 37.71 -5.28 6.04
CA VAL A 75 37.12 -5.39 7.37
C VAL A 75 36.94 -3.97 7.93
N PRO A 76 35.77 -3.58 8.45
CA PRO A 76 35.63 -2.30 9.16
C PRO A 76 36.19 -2.40 10.58
N PRO A 77 36.92 -1.39 11.09
CA PRO A 77 37.39 -1.41 12.46
C PRO A 77 36.27 -1.06 13.44
N SER A 78 36.14 -1.94 14.43
CA SER A 78 35.55 -1.69 15.73
C SER A 78 36.40 -0.66 16.48
N VAL A 79 35.80 0.39 17.00
CA VAL A 79 36.43 1.24 18.01
C VAL A 79 35.39 1.55 19.09
N ALA A 80 35.64 0.96 20.25
CA ALA A 80 35.04 1.33 21.51
C ALA A 80 36.11 2.02 22.37
N GLU A 81 35.64 3.03 23.09
CA GLU A 81 36.15 3.60 24.34
C GLU A 81 37.19 4.73 24.34
N GLN A 82 36.89 5.64 25.27
CA GLN A 82 37.68 6.72 25.88
C GLN A 82 37.60 8.08 25.16
N THR A 83 37.30 9.21 25.79
CA THR A 83 37.05 9.56 27.20
C THR A 83 36.47 10.99 27.21
N THR A 84 35.70 11.31 28.25
CA THR A 84 35.46 12.63 28.85
C THR A 84 35.95 13.88 28.09
N PHE A 85 35.05 14.80 27.72
CA PHE A 85 35.24 16.23 28.01
C PHE A 85 33.90 17.00 27.99
N SER A 86 33.69 17.66 29.11
CA SER A 86 32.69 18.67 29.40
C SER A 86 32.92 19.93 28.57
N ARG A 87 31.88 20.47 27.91
CA ARG A 87 31.53 21.90 27.92
C ARG A 87 30.35 22.20 26.99
N SER A 88 29.33 22.80 27.57
CA SER A 88 28.23 23.51 26.91
C SER A 88 28.73 24.59 25.95
N PRO A 89 27.90 25.01 24.98
CA PRO A 89 27.78 26.42 24.69
C PRO A 89 26.40 26.94 25.10
N ALA A 90 26.43 27.97 25.94
CA ALA A 90 25.30 28.80 26.29
C ALA A 90 24.78 29.53 25.04
N SER A 91 23.46 29.64 24.96
CA SER A 91 22.75 30.51 24.03
C SER A 91 23.14 31.96 24.28
N THR A 92 23.98 32.52 23.42
CA THR A 92 24.26 33.96 23.40
C THR A 92 23.06 34.68 22.80
N SER A 93 22.14 35.06 23.68
CA SER A 93 21.13 36.09 23.43
C SER A 93 21.86 37.42 23.28
N SER A 94 22.04 37.88 22.05
CA SER A 94 22.49 39.24 21.78
C SER A 94 21.35 40.22 22.10
N GLN A 95 21.30 40.66 23.35
CA GLN A 95 20.72 41.94 23.70
C GLN A 95 21.49 43.03 22.95
N VAL A 96 20.79 43.68 22.02
CA VAL A 96 21.20 44.96 21.45
C VAL A 96 20.94 46.00 22.53
N SER A 97 22.02 46.45 23.18
CA SER A 97 21.98 47.58 24.09
C SER A 97 21.78 48.86 23.27
N ASP A 98 20.63 49.52 23.49
CA ASP A 98 20.41 50.91 23.09
C ASP A 98 21.52 51.82 23.67
N PRO A 99 22.11 52.73 22.89
CA PRO A 99 23.00 53.75 23.44
C PRO A 99 22.19 54.78 24.25
N PRO A 100 22.75 55.32 25.34
CA PRO A 100 22.05 56.30 26.16
C PRO A 100 21.82 57.59 25.38
N ARG A 101 20.54 57.93 25.25
CA ARG A 101 20.02 59.22 24.80
C ARG A 101 20.60 60.32 25.71
N GLN A 102 21.61 61.02 25.24
CA GLN A 102 22.12 62.22 25.89
C GLN A 102 21.02 63.29 25.86
N TYR A 103 20.50 63.64 27.04
CA TYR A 103 19.63 64.78 27.23
C TYR A 103 20.43 66.05 26.92
N PHE A 104 20.07 66.68 25.80
CA PHE A 104 20.51 68.03 25.48
C PHE A 104 19.93 69.02 26.49
N ASN A 105 20.84 69.78 27.09
CA ASN A 105 20.58 70.82 28.06
C ASN A 105 20.27 72.13 27.31
N PRO A 106 19.05 72.69 27.35
CA PRO A 106 18.78 73.96 26.72
C PRO A 106 19.03 75.04 27.76
N HIS A 107 20.15 75.79 27.65
CA HIS A 107 20.32 77.17 28.13
C HIS A 107 21.81 77.53 28.08
N LYS A 108 22.25 78.13 26.98
CA LYS A 108 23.39 79.06 26.93
C LYS A 108 23.22 79.94 25.68
N GLY A 109 23.29 81.24 25.90
CA GLY A 109 22.84 82.29 24.98
C GLY A 109 23.70 82.45 23.71
N PRO A 110 23.28 83.36 22.82
CA PRO A 110 23.90 83.54 21.52
C PRO A 110 25.26 84.23 21.65
N PRO A 111 26.31 83.77 20.94
CA PRO A 111 27.52 84.55 20.77
C PRO A 111 27.33 85.63 19.68
N PRO A 112 28.07 86.74 19.75
CA PRO A 112 27.91 87.87 18.85
C PRO A 112 28.48 87.57 17.45
N PHE A 113 27.74 88.07 16.46
CA PHE A 113 28.12 88.19 15.05
C PHE A 113 29.52 88.81 14.90
N THR A 114 30.46 88.04 14.37
CA THR A 114 31.66 88.58 13.71
C THR A 114 31.54 88.34 12.22
N HIS A 115 31.33 89.43 11.49
CA HIS A 115 31.48 89.48 10.04
C HIS A 115 32.94 89.17 9.68
N PHE A 116 33.16 88.10 8.92
CA PHE A 116 34.39 87.90 8.15
C PHE A 116 34.07 87.97 6.66
N PRO A 117 34.93 88.62 5.86
CA PRO A 117 34.68 88.82 4.45
C PRO A 117 34.89 87.52 3.68
N SER A 118 33.94 87.25 2.80
CA SER A 118 34.03 86.30 1.71
C SER A 118 35.10 86.76 0.73
N THR A 119 35.98 85.87 0.30
CA THR A 119 36.27 85.57 -1.12
C THR A 119 37.41 84.55 -1.23
N GLU A 120 37.23 83.61 -2.17
CA GLU A 120 38.25 82.71 -2.74
C GLU A 120 38.67 81.47 -1.91
N SER A 121 37.87 80.40 -1.98
CA SER A 121 38.35 79.01 -1.83
C SER A 121 37.30 78.00 -2.35
N HIS A 122 36.91 78.10 -3.63
CA HIS A 122 35.94 77.16 -4.24
C HIS A 122 36.59 75.98 -4.99
N SER A 123 37.93 75.83 -4.99
CA SER A 123 38.62 74.80 -5.78
C SER A 123 39.05 73.54 -5.00
N SER A 124 38.99 73.54 -3.66
CA SER A 124 39.44 72.39 -2.85
C SER A 124 38.32 71.42 -2.47
N ALA A 125 37.04 71.84 -2.53
CA ALA A 125 35.90 71.00 -2.18
C ALA A 125 35.60 69.92 -3.24
N GLU A 126 35.79 70.22 -4.53
CA GLU A 126 35.50 69.26 -5.62
C GLU A 126 36.41 68.02 -5.59
N ARG A 127 37.62 68.11 -5.01
CA ARG A 127 38.54 66.95 -4.91
C ARG A 127 38.21 65.98 -3.77
N GLU A 128 37.48 66.42 -2.74
CA GLU A 128 37.07 65.53 -1.65
C GLU A 128 35.86 64.68 -2.03
N ASP A 129 35.00 65.20 -2.91
CA ASP A 129 33.82 64.50 -3.42
C ASP A 129 34.19 63.29 -4.31
N ASP A 130 35.17 63.45 -5.20
CA ASP A 130 35.66 62.35 -6.07
C ASP A 130 36.22 61.17 -5.27
N HIS A 131 36.91 61.44 -4.15
CA HIS A 131 37.47 60.40 -3.31
C HIS A 131 36.38 59.61 -2.57
N TYR A 132 35.33 60.30 -2.12
CA TYR A 132 34.20 59.66 -1.44
C TYR A 132 33.38 58.77 -2.40
N GLU A 133 33.15 59.22 -3.63
CA GLU A 133 32.47 58.41 -4.66
C GLU A 133 33.29 57.17 -5.03
N SER A 134 34.62 57.29 -5.13
CA SER A 134 35.50 56.14 -5.38
C SER A 134 35.43 55.09 -4.25
N ILE A 135 35.36 55.51 -2.98
CA ILE A 135 35.25 54.57 -1.85
C ILE A 135 33.87 53.89 -1.85
N ARG A 136 32.81 54.64 -2.14
CA ARG A 136 31.43 54.11 -2.19
C ARG A 136 31.28 53.05 -3.28
N THR A 137 31.76 53.34 -4.49
CA THR A 137 31.72 52.40 -5.62
C THR A 137 32.57 51.16 -5.35
N GLN A 138 33.76 51.30 -4.75
CA GLN A 138 34.58 50.16 -4.36
C GLN A 138 33.88 49.28 -3.30
N LYS A 139 33.22 49.89 -2.31
CA LYS A 139 32.47 49.16 -1.30
C LYS A 139 31.27 48.43 -1.90
N GLU A 140 30.51 49.08 -2.77
CA GLU A 140 29.37 48.47 -3.47
C GLU A 140 29.81 47.29 -4.34
N GLN A 141 30.93 47.43 -5.05
CA GLN A 141 31.52 46.32 -5.81
C GLN A 141 31.90 45.15 -4.89
N GLN A 142 32.51 45.42 -3.73
CA GLN A 142 32.90 44.39 -2.77
C GLN A 142 31.68 43.64 -2.20
N GLU A 143 30.61 44.37 -1.90
CA GLU A 143 29.34 43.79 -1.42
C GLU A 143 28.66 42.95 -2.51
N SER A 144 28.65 43.42 -3.75
CA SER A 144 28.16 42.67 -4.92
C SER A 144 28.94 41.36 -5.10
N ASP A 145 30.27 41.41 -5.08
CA ASP A 145 31.13 40.22 -5.19
C ASP A 145 30.92 39.26 -4.00
N ALA A 146 30.70 39.78 -2.78
CA ALA A 146 30.36 38.96 -1.63
C ALA A 146 29.00 38.27 -1.79
N HIS A 147 28.00 38.97 -2.34
CA HIS A 147 26.69 38.40 -2.62
C HIS A 147 26.76 37.30 -3.69
N VAL A 148 27.48 37.54 -4.79
CA VAL A 148 27.70 36.54 -5.85
C VAL A 148 28.39 35.28 -5.30
N ARG A 149 29.39 35.43 -4.42
CA ARG A 149 30.05 34.29 -3.76
C ARG A 149 29.08 33.48 -2.88
N ARG A 150 28.24 34.16 -2.09
CA ARG A 150 27.22 33.50 -1.26
C ARG A 150 26.19 32.77 -2.12
N ALA A 151 25.72 33.39 -3.19
CA ALA A 151 24.78 32.78 -4.13
C ALA A 151 25.36 31.51 -4.78
N ARG A 152 26.64 31.54 -5.18
CA ARG A 152 27.34 30.38 -5.74
C ARG A 152 27.42 29.21 -4.75
N LEU A 153 27.75 29.48 -3.49
CA LEU A 153 27.81 28.44 -2.45
C LEU A 153 26.43 27.81 -2.17
N ILE A 154 25.37 28.62 -2.16
CA ILE A 154 23.99 28.13 -2.00
C ILE A 154 23.61 27.25 -3.20
N ALA A 155 23.91 27.69 -4.42
CA ALA A 155 23.65 26.92 -5.64
C ALA A 155 24.40 25.58 -5.64
N GLU A 156 25.67 25.56 -5.20
CA GLU A 156 26.47 24.34 -5.11
C GLU A 156 25.94 23.35 -4.06
N LYS A 157 25.53 23.86 -2.88
CA LYS A 157 24.88 23.03 -1.85
C LYS A 157 23.57 22.43 -2.35
N ASN A 158 22.73 23.22 -3.02
CA ASN A 158 21.46 22.75 -3.57
C ASN A 158 21.67 21.72 -4.70
N ALA A 159 22.67 21.94 -5.56
CA ALA A 159 23.04 20.97 -6.59
C ALA A 159 23.50 19.63 -5.98
N THR A 160 24.24 19.68 -4.88
CA THR A 160 24.69 18.48 -4.16
C THR A 160 23.52 17.74 -3.52
N LEU A 161 22.59 18.46 -2.89
CA LEU A 161 21.37 17.88 -2.31
C LEU A 161 20.53 17.18 -3.39
N LYS A 162 20.31 17.86 -4.52
CA LYS A 162 19.56 17.31 -5.66
C LYS A 162 20.18 16.03 -6.21
N ARG A 163 21.52 15.95 -6.32
CA ARG A 163 22.22 14.71 -6.75
C ARG A 163 22.03 13.57 -5.75
N MET A 164 21.97 13.86 -4.45
CA MET A 164 21.73 12.84 -3.43
C MET A 164 20.28 12.31 -3.50
N GLU A 165 19.30 13.22 -3.65
CA GLU A 165 17.89 12.84 -3.83
C GLU A 165 17.69 12.00 -5.10
N GLU A 166 18.31 12.39 -6.21
CA GLU A 166 18.27 11.62 -7.46
C GLU A 166 18.87 10.22 -7.29
N ARG A 167 20.00 10.10 -6.58
CA ARG A 167 20.60 8.79 -6.27
C ARG A 167 19.68 7.95 -5.38
N GLN A 168 19.02 8.54 -4.39
CA GLN A 168 18.06 7.83 -3.54
C GLN A 168 16.86 7.35 -4.33
N LEU A 169 16.26 8.20 -5.18
CA LEU A 169 15.14 7.82 -6.04
C LEU A 169 15.54 6.71 -7.01
N LYS A 170 16.73 6.80 -7.60
CA LYS A 170 17.25 5.75 -8.48
C LYS A 170 17.47 4.43 -7.73
N ALA A 171 18.03 4.47 -6.52
CA ALA A 171 18.20 3.29 -5.68
C ALA A 171 16.86 2.66 -5.27
N GLN A 172 15.87 3.47 -4.91
CA GLN A 172 14.51 2.99 -4.61
C GLN A 172 13.85 2.37 -5.84
N SER A 173 13.98 3.02 -7.01
CA SER A 173 13.44 2.48 -8.27
C SER A 173 14.10 1.16 -8.66
N GLN A 174 15.41 1.03 -8.46
CA GLN A 174 16.13 -0.23 -8.70
C GLN A 174 15.69 -1.32 -7.73
N SER A 175 15.62 -1.02 -6.43
CA SER A 175 15.11 -1.94 -5.41
C SER A 175 13.71 -2.43 -5.73
N TRP A 176 12.81 -1.53 -6.14
CA TRP A 176 11.43 -1.88 -6.48
C TRP A 176 11.35 -2.75 -7.73
N PHE A 177 12.20 -2.50 -8.73
CA PHE A 177 12.28 -3.32 -9.94
C PHE A 177 12.82 -4.72 -9.64
N GLU A 178 13.86 -4.84 -8.82
CA GLU A 178 14.41 -6.13 -8.38
C GLU A 178 13.40 -6.93 -7.55
N GLU A 179 12.69 -6.30 -6.63
CA GLU A 179 11.63 -6.94 -5.84
C GLU A 179 10.46 -7.40 -6.73
N SER A 180 10.08 -6.59 -7.72
CA SER A 180 9.04 -6.96 -8.69
C SER A 180 9.45 -8.17 -9.53
N GLN A 181 10.71 -8.24 -9.98
CA GLN A 181 11.22 -9.42 -10.68
C GLN A 181 11.21 -10.65 -9.77
N ARG A 182 11.66 -10.50 -8.53
CA ARG A 182 11.66 -11.59 -7.55
C ARG A 182 10.25 -12.14 -7.35
N LEU A 183 9.26 -11.27 -7.14
CA LEU A 183 7.87 -11.69 -6.96
C LEU A 183 7.33 -12.43 -8.20
N ALA A 184 7.67 -11.95 -9.41
CA ALA A 184 7.29 -12.63 -10.65
C ALA A 184 7.91 -14.03 -10.76
N THR A 185 9.16 -14.21 -10.34
CA THR A 185 9.80 -15.54 -10.30
C THR A 185 9.17 -16.47 -9.26
N GLU A 186 8.81 -15.95 -8.08
CA GLU A 186 8.13 -16.71 -7.02
C GLU A 186 6.73 -17.16 -7.49
N ASP A 187 5.98 -16.30 -8.17
CA ASP A 187 4.68 -16.64 -8.76
C ASP A 187 4.79 -17.68 -9.89
N ALA A 188 5.84 -17.60 -10.71
CA ALA A 188 6.11 -18.61 -11.74
C ALA A 188 6.40 -19.99 -11.11
N HIS A 189 7.24 -20.02 -10.06
CA HIS A 189 7.50 -21.24 -9.31
C HIS A 189 6.24 -21.80 -8.64
N LYS A 190 5.40 -20.94 -8.06
CA LYS A 190 4.15 -21.35 -7.43
C LYS A 190 3.17 -21.97 -8.43
N LYS A 191 3.06 -21.40 -9.64
CA LYS A 191 2.24 -21.93 -10.73
C LYS A 191 2.76 -23.27 -11.25
N ASP A 192 4.07 -23.41 -11.41
CA ASP A 192 4.69 -24.68 -11.80
C ASP A 192 4.40 -25.78 -10.76
N ASP A 193 4.57 -25.44 -9.49
CA ASP A 193 4.24 -26.30 -8.36
C ASP A 193 2.76 -26.73 -8.32
N GLU A 194 1.85 -25.79 -8.61
CA GLU A 194 0.41 -26.07 -8.71
C GLU A 194 0.09 -26.97 -9.90
N CYS A 195 0.71 -26.73 -11.06
CA CYS A 195 0.58 -27.57 -12.25
C CYS A 195 1.04 -29.00 -11.96
N ARG A 196 2.21 -29.16 -11.30
CA ARG A 196 2.76 -30.45 -10.88
C ARG A 196 1.82 -31.19 -9.93
N ARG A 197 1.26 -30.51 -8.92
CA ARG A 197 0.28 -31.11 -8.00
C ARG A 197 -1.02 -31.51 -8.71
N ALA A 198 -1.48 -30.69 -9.66
CA ALA A 198 -2.67 -30.99 -10.46
C ALA A 198 -2.44 -32.21 -11.38
N GLU A 199 -1.26 -32.32 -11.98
CA GLU A 199 -0.87 -33.48 -12.80
C GLU A 199 -0.81 -34.77 -11.95
N GLU A 200 -0.16 -34.71 -10.78
CA GLU A 200 -0.10 -35.85 -9.85
C GLU A 200 -1.51 -36.29 -9.41
N LYS A 201 -2.39 -35.33 -9.09
CA LYS A 201 -3.78 -35.62 -8.76
C LYS A 201 -4.51 -36.31 -9.92
N ARG A 202 -4.30 -35.87 -11.16
CA ARG A 202 -4.87 -36.52 -12.35
C ARG A 202 -4.35 -37.94 -12.53
N ARG A 203 -3.05 -38.18 -12.30
CA ARG A 203 -2.46 -39.53 -12.36
C ARG A 203 -3.08 -40.45 -11.31
N MET A 204 -3.24 -39.97 -10.07
CA MET A 204 -3.89 -40.73 -8.99
C MET A 204 -5.35 -41.07 -9.30
N GLU A 205 -6.10 -40.13 -9.87
CA GLU A 205 -7.49 -40.36 -10.28
C GLU A 205 -7.61 -41.36 -11.43
N GLN A 206 -6.71 -41.29 -12.42
CA GLN A 206 -6.63 -42.27 -13.51
C GLN A 206 -6.32 -43.67 -12.98
N ALA A 207 -5.33 -43.82 -12.11
CA ALA A 207 -4.99 -45.09 -11.48
C ALA A 207 -6.18 -45.68 -10.69
N LYS A 208 -6.88 -44.84 -9.92
CA LYS A 208 -8.09 -45.25 -9.18
C LYS A 208 -9.23 -45.66 -10.11
N ALA A 209 -9.42 -44.95 -11.23
CA ALA A 209 -10.45 -45.30 -12.22
C ALA A 209 -10.13 -46.63 -12.91
N GLU A 210 -8.86 -46.88 -13.23
CA GLU A 210 -8.39 -48.14 -13.78
C GLU A 210 -8.57 -49.30 -12.80
N GLU A 211 -8.20 -49.12 -11.53
CA GLU A 211 -8.43 -50.11 -10.47
C GLU A 211 -9.91 -50.46 -10.34
N ARG A 212 -10.81 -49.46 -10.37
CA ARG A 212 -12.27 -49.69 -10.37
C ARG A 212 -12.72 -50.50 -11.58
N ARG A 213 -12.18 -50.22 -12.78
CA ARG A 213 -12.48 -51.00 -14.00
C ARG A 213 -11.96 -52.43 -13.90
N ALA A 214 -10.76 -52.62 -13.39
CA ALA A 214 -10.17 -53.95 -13.16
C ALA A 214 -10.98 -54.75 -12.14
N HIS A 215 -11.41 -54.12 -11.04
CA HIS A 215 -12.26 -54.75 -10.03
C HIS A 215 -13.63 -55.15 -10.59
N SER A 216 -14.26 -54.28 -11.41
CA SER A 216 -15.52 -54.59 -12.09
C SER A 216 -15.37 -55.76 -13.07
N SER A 217 -14.33 -55.74 -13.91
CA SER A 217 -14.05 -56.79 -14.88
C SER A 217 -13.71 -58.13 -14.19
N GLY A 218 -13.01 -58.08 -13.05
CA GLY A 218 -12.71 -59.25 -12.23
C GLY A 218 -13.97 -59.87 -11.63
N ARG A 219 -14.89 -59.04 -11.12
CA ARG A 219 -16.21 -59.51 -10.66
C ARG A 219 -17.00 -60.17 -11.78
N GLU A 220 -17.06 -59.55 -12.96
CA GLU A 220 -17.76 -60.09 -14.13
C GLU A 220 -17.19 -61.44 -14.58
N ARG A 221 -15.86 -61.57 -14.67
CA ARG A 221 -15.20 -62.86 -14.97
C ARG A 221 -15.50 -63.93 -13.92
N ARG A 222 -15.65 -63.56 -12.64
CA ARG A 222 -16.04 -64.49 -11.57
C ARG A 222 -17.48 -64.97 -11.76
N TYR A 223 -18.40 -64.04 -12.03
CA TYR A 223 -19.80 -64.36 -12.33
C TYR A 223 -19.93 -65.30 -13.54
N GLU A 224 -19.20 -65.03 -14.64
CA GLU A 224 -19.27 -65.87 -15.84
C GLU A 224 -18.71 -67.29 -15.59
N ARG A 225 -17.66 -67.40 -14.76
CA ARG A 225 -17.10 -68.70 -14.36
C ARG A 225 -18.09 -69.51 -13.50
N GLU A 226 -18.76 -68.87 -12.54
CA GLU A 226 -19.78 -69.51 -11.69
C GLU A 226 -21.00 -69.93 -12.53
N ARG A 227 -21.42 -69.09 -13.47
CA ARG A 227 -22.51 -69.40 -14.42
C ARG A 227 -22.18 -70.56 -15.34
N SER A 228 -20.95 -70.66 -15.81
CA SER A 228 -20.51 -71.77 -16.66
C SER A 228 -20.38 -73.10 -15.90
N GLN A 229 -20.40 -73.08 -14.56
CA GLN A 229 -20.32 -74.28 -13.71
C GLN A 229 -21.69 -74.75 -13.20
N THR A 230 -22.77 -73.99 -13.37
CA THR A 230 -24.12 -74.51 -13.12
C THR A 230 -24.50 -75.47 -14.25
N PRO A 231 -24.76 -76.76 -13.99
CA PRO A 231 -25.23 -77.68 -15.01
C PRO A 231 -26.56 -77.16 -15.58
N ASP A 232 -26.71 -77.14 -16.91
CA ASP A 232 -27.99 -76.88 -17.55
C ASP A 232 -29.01 -77.92 -17.09
N ILE A 233 -29.83 -77.56 -16.09
CA ILE A 233 -31.00 -78.36 -15.70
C ILE A 233 -32.09 -78.05 -16.74
N PRO A 234 -32.50 -79.01 -17.57
CA PRO A 234 -33.56 -78.79 -18.55
C PRO A 234 -34.85 -78.50 -17.79
N ASN A 235 -35.38 -77.29 -17.91
CA ASN A 235 -36.68 -76.91 -17.39
C ASN A 235 -37.78 -77.56 -18.24
N TRP A 236 -38.02 -78.85 -18.00
CA TRP A 236 -39.21 -79.58 -18.40
C TRP A 236 -39.97 -79.94 -17.13
N THR A 237 -41.05 -79.23 -16.82
CA THR A 237 -42.35 -79.81 -16.41
C THR A 237 -43.41 -78.72 -16.19
N ASN A 238 -44.56 -78.92 -16.85
CA ASN A 238 -45.96 -78.66 -16.44
C ASN A 238 -46.31 -77.33 -15.75
N GLY A 239 -47.29 -76.55 -16.21
CA GLY A 239 -48.61 -76.98 -16.67
C GLY A 239 -49.60 -77.07 -15.50
N LYS A 240 -50.59 -76.17 -15.52
CA LYS A 240 -51.89 -76.16 -14.78
C LYS A 240 -51.92 -75.64 -13.34
N GLY A 241 -52.54 -74.46 -13.23
CA GLY A 241 -53.78 -74.22 -12.48
C GLY A 241 -53.81 -74.60 -11.00
N HIS A 242 -53.79 -73.58 -10.13
CA HIS A 242 -54.58 -73.64 -8.92
C HIS A 242 -55.08 -72.24 -8.52
N ASP A 243 -56.40 -72.13 -8.58
CA ASP A 243 -57.22 -71.16 -7.87
C ASP A 243 -56.98 -71.37 -6.36
N GLY A 244 -56.68 -70.28 -5.64
CA GLY A 244 -56.03 -70.39 -4.33
C GLY A 244 -55.92 -69.06 -3.60
N ARG A 245 -57.09 -68.51 -3.28
CA ARG A 245 -57.37 -67.55 -2.19
C ARG A 245 -56.42 -67.70 -0.99
N PHE A 246 -55.31 -66.97 -0.98
CA PHE A 246 -54.56 -66.65 0.24
C PHE A 246 -54.50 -65.14 0.40
N LYS A 247 -55.30 -64.72 1.37
CA LYS A 247 -55.38 -63.38 1.93
C LYS A 247 -54.37 -63.39 3.06
N ASP A 248 -53.19 -62.82 2.84
CA ASP A 248 -52.30 -62.43 3.92
C ASP A 248 -51.63 -61.10 3.59
N GLU A 249 -51.79 -60.23 4.57
CA GLU A 249 -51.36 -58.84 4.61
C GLU A 249 -49.84 -58.79 4.67
N HIS A 250 -49.20 -58.33 3.60
CA HIS A 250 -47.91 -57.67 3.73
C HIS A 250 -47.85 -56.50 2.76
N GLY A 251 -47.96 -55.30 3.34
CA GLY A 251 -47.97 -54.03 2.65
C GLY A 251 -46.74 -53.85 1.79
N PHE A 252 -46.94 -53.94 0.47
CA PHE A 252 -46.00 -53.45 -0.52
C PHE A 252 -46.40 -52.02 -0.87
N ASP A 253 -45.66 -51.06 -0.31
CA ASP A 253 -45.69 -49.64 -0.61
C ASP A 253 -45.32 -49.40 -2.09
N SER A 254 -46.30 -49.58 -2.98
CA SER A 254 -46.23 -49.23 -4.41
C SER A 254 -47.15 -48.06 -4.73
N GLY A 255 -47.14 -47.05 -3.86
CA GLY A 255 -47.78 -45.74 -4.07
C GLY A 255 -46.81 -44.57 -4.27
N SER A 256 -45.49 -44.79 -4.13
CA SER A 256 -44.50 -43.72 -3.94
C SER A 256 -43.76 -43.24 -5.20
N GLU A 257 -44.29 -43.50 -6.41
CA GLU A 257 -43.64 -43.03 -7.65
C GLU A 257 -44.49 -42.09 -8.52
N ARG A 258 -45.82 -42.02 -8.33
CA ARG A 258 -46.67 -41.14 -9.16
C ARG A 258 -46.91 -39.74 -8.57
N ALA A 259 -46.50 -39.48 -7.33
CA ALA A 259 -46.57 -38.17 -6.69
C ALA A 259 -45.28 -37.33 -6.81
N LYS A 260 -44.16 -37.90 -7.29
CA LYS A 260 -42.87 -37.20 -7.41
C LYS A 260 -42.70 -36.38 -8.70
N THR A 261 -43.53 -36.60 -9.72
CA THR A 261 -43.47 -35.85 -10.99
C THR A 261 -44.28 -34.55 -10.97
N GLY A 262 -45.26 -34.40 -10.06
CA GLY A 262 -46.06 -33.17 -9.92
C GLY A 262 -45.36 -32.05 -9.13
N ASN A 263 -44.52 -32.39 -8.15
CA ASN A 263 -43.82 -31.39 -7.33
C ASN A 263 -42.59 -30.78 -8.01
N ARG A 264 -41.91 -31.50 -8.92
CA ARG A 264 -40.76 -30.96 -9.68
C ARG A 264 -41.14 -29.78 -10.58
N SER A 265 -42.38 -29.72 -11.08
CA SER A 265 -42.81 -28.67 -12.01
C SER A 265 -43.27 -27.39 -11.30
N ARG A 266 -43.81 -27.49 -10.08
CA ARG A 266 -44.15 -26.31 -9.25
C ARG A 266 -42.95 -25.73 -8.50
N GLU A 267 -41.95 -26.55 -8.21
CA GLU A 267 -40.71 -26.12 -7.57
C GLU A 267 -39.73 -25.47 -8.57
N SER A 268 -39.75 -25.87 -9.85
CA SER A 268 -38.94 -25.21 -10.90
C SER A 268 -39.40 -23.78 -11.23
N GLY A 269 -40.71 -23.48 -11.07
CA GLY A 269 -41.27 -22.13 -11.21
C GLY A 269 -40.87 -21.19 -10.07
N LYS A 270 -40.94 -21.65 -8.82
CA LYS A 270 -40.54 -20.85 -7.63
C LYS A 270 -39.02 -20.79 -7.42
N ALA A 271 -38.26 -21.78 -7.91
CA ALA A 271 -36.80 -21.72 -7.95
C ALA A 271 -36.30 -20.73 -9.01
N ARG A 272 -36.99 -20.58 -10.16
CA ARG A 272 -36.69 -19.52 -11.13
C ARG A 272 -37.02 -18.12 -10.60
N GLU A 273 -38.11 -17.95 -9.85
CA GLU A 273 -38.50 -16.64 -9.29
C GLU A 273 -37.61 -16.20 -8.10
N ARG A 274 -36.97 -17.12 -7.38
CA ARG A 274 -35.98 -16.80 -6.34
C ARG A 274 -34.57 -16.56 -6.87
N VAL A 275 -34.27 -16.99 -8.10
CA VAL A 275 -32.97 -16.74 -8.75
C VAL A 275 -32.89 -15.34 -9.36
N ASP A 276 -34.03 -14.67 -9.60
CA ASP A 276 -34.04 -13.33 -10.19
C ASP A 276 -33.86 -12.17 -9.19
N LYS A 277 -33.95 -12.44 -7.87
CA LYS A 277 -33.62 -11.43 -6.83
C LYS A 277 -32.12 -11.32 -6.52
N ASN A 278 -31.32 -12.28 -6.98
CA ASN A 278 -29.86 -12.29 -6.86
C ASN A 278 -29.18 -12.13 -8.23
N GLN A 279 -29.89 -11.64 -9.24
CA GLN A 279 -29.22 -11.12 -10.42
C GLN A 279 -28.38 -9.93 -9.94
N PRO A 280 -27.04 -9.95 -10.06
CA PRO A 280 -26.22 -8.79 -9.71
C PRO A 280 -26.73 -7.65 -10.57
N GLN A 281 -27.48 -6.74 -9.94
CA GLN A 281 -27.90 -5.47 -10.50
C GLN A 281 -26.67 -4.93 -11.23
N ARG A 282 -26.78 -4.78 -12.55
CA ARG A 282 -25.67 -4.26 -13.35
C ARG A 282 -25.18 -3.00 -12.64
N PRO A 283 -23.89 -2.89 -12.30
CA PRO A 283 -23.37 -1.80 -11.44
C PRO A 283 -23.53 -0.40 -12.05
N ASN A 284 -24.11 -0.30 -13.25
CA ASN A 284 -24.32 0.93 -14.00
C ASN A 284 -25.81 1.26 -14.20
N SER A 285 -26.74 0.69 -13.43
CA SER A 285 -28.12 1.18 -13.45
C SER A 285 -28.16 2.61 -12.89
N PRO A 286 -28.93 3.54 -13.47
CA PRO A 286 -28.93 4.94 -13.05
C PRO A 286 -29.33 5.12 -11.57
N SER A 287 -30.22 4.25 -11.07
CA SER A 287 -30.57 4.18 -9.63
C SER A 287 -29.38 3.77 -8.78
N SER A 288 -28.62 2.74 -9.19
CA SER A 288 -27.46 2.25 -8.43
C SER A 288 -26.37 3.30 -8.29
N VAL A 289 -26.16 4.15 -9.29
CA VAL A 289 -25.14 5.20 -9.23
C VAL A 289 -25.58 6.34 -8.31
N ALA A 290 -26.86 6.71 -8.31
CA ALA A 290 -27.40 7.72 -7.41
C ALA A 290 -27.33 7.28 -5.93
N ASP A 291 -27.67 6.01 -5.65
CA ASP A 291 -27.61 5.44 -4.30
C ASP A 291 -26.16 5.34 -3.79
N ALA A 292 -25.24 4.92 -4.68
CA ALA A 292 -23.81 4.88 -4.38
C ALA A 292 -23.26 6.30 -4.08
N TRP A 293 -23.70 7.31 -4.84
CA TRP A 293 -23.32 8.70 -4.61
C TRP A 293 -23.81 9.23 -3.26
N ALA A 294 -25.08 8.99 -2.90
CA ALA A 294 -25.63 9.42 -1.62
C ALA A 294 -24.89 8.78 -0.43
N THR A 295 -24.55 7.48 -0.56
CA THR A 295 -23.75 6.76 0.44
C THR A 295 -22.34 7.35 0.55
N TYR A 296 -21.72 7.65 -0.60
CA TYR A 296 -20.41 8.30 -0.68
C TYR A 296 -20.41 9.68 -0.02
N GLU A 297 -21.38 10.56 -0.33
CA GLU A 297 -21.44 11.91 0.25
C GLU A 297 -21.60 11.86 1.76
N LYS A 298 -22.49 10.98 2.26
CA LYS A 298 -22.68 10.77 3.70
C LYS A 298 -21.39 10.28 4.36
N ALA A 299 -20.73 9.27 3.79
CA ALA A 299 -19.50 8.72 4.33
C ALA A 299 -18.34 9.74 4.29
N CYS A 300 -18.23 10.55 3.24
CA CYS A 300 -17.25 11.64 3.16
C CYS A 300 -17.52 12.73 4.21
N ALA A 301 -18.78 13.08 4.44
CA ALA A 301 -19.15 14.06 5.46
C ALA A 301 -18.81 13.55 6.87
N GLU A 302 -19.10 12.29 7.18
CA GLU A 302 -18.71 11.64 8.43
C GLU A 302 -17.18 11.55 8.58
N LEU A 303 -16.47 11.24 7.49
CA LEU A 303 -15.02 11.16 7.46
C LEU A 303 -14.36 12.50 7.81
N MET A 304 -14.83 13.59 7.21
CA MET A 304 -14.25 14.94 7.36
C MET A 304 -14.78 15.72 8.57
N GLY A 305 -15.99 15.39 9.01
CA GLY A 305 -16.68 16.05 10.14
C GLY A 305 -16.30 15.49 11.51
N ALA A 306 -15.85 14.23 11.59
CA ALA A 306 -15.44 13.63 12.85
C ALA A 306 -14.17 14.29 13.41
N ASN A 307 -14.24 14.70 14.68
CA ASN A 307 -13.11 15.29 15.38
C ASN A 307 -12.16 14.18 15.88
N PRO A 308 -10.83 14.40 15.85
CA PRO A 308 -9.87 13.40 16.30
C PRO A 308 -9.92 13.12 17.81
N SER A 309 -10.60 13.98 18.59
CA SER A 309 -10.80 13.85 20.04
C SER A 309 -11.97 12.96 20.44
N ASP A 310 -12.82 12.53 19.50
CA ASP A 310 -13.95 11.65 19.80
C ASP A 310 -13.44 10.21 20.01
N GLU A 311 -13.22 9.81 21.27
CA GLU A 311 -12.76 8.47 21.63
C GLU A 311 -13.64 7.36 21.07
N LYS A 312 -14.95 7.62 20.96
CA LYS A 312 -15.94 6.68 20.43
C LYS A 312 -15.74 6.34 18.95
N MET A 313 -15.01 7.19 18.22
CA MET A 313 -14.73 7.05 16.78
C MET A 313 -13.23 6.87 16.48
N LYS A 314 -12.45 6.39 17.48
CA LYS A 314 -11.17 5.68 17.28
C LYS A 314 -11.38 4.30 16.64
N SER A 315 -12.44 4.11 15.85
CA SER A 315 -12.55 2.96 14.96
C SER A 315 -11.42 3.10 13.95
N SER A 316 -10.39 2.26 14.08
CA SER A 316 -9.19 2.32 13.26
C SER A 316 -9.58 2.23 11.79
N LEU A 317 -9.57 3.38 11.10
CA LEU A 317 -9.89 3.45 9.69
C LEU A 317 -8.81 2.66 8.94
N ASN A 318 -9.23 1.91 7.93
CA ASN A 318 -8.31 1.21 7.06
C ASN A 318 -8.59 1.63 5.61
N PHE A 319 -7.75 1.16 4.69
CA PHE A 319 -7.92 1.47 3.27
C PHE A 319 -9.30 1.04 2.74
N TYR A 320 -9.87 -0.04 3.25
CA TYR A 320 -11.13 -0.61 2.77
C TYR A 320 -12.39 0.04 3.36
N THR A 321 -12.26 0.84 4.43
CA THR A 321 -13.38 1.55 5.04
C THR A 321 -13.53 2.98 4.51
N ILE A 322 -12.51 3.49 3.83
CA ILE A 322 -12.52 4.84 3.29
C ILE A 322 -13.44 4.87 2.05
N PRO A 323 -14.37 5.84 1.94
CA PRO A 323 -15.29 5.95 0.82
C PRO A 323 -14.58 6.55 -0.40
N TRP A 324 -13.79 5.75 -1.11
CA TRP A 324 -13.10 6.20 -2.30
C TRP A 324 -14.08 6.60 -3.42
N PRO A 325 -13.77 7.60 -4.26
CA PRO A 325 -14.65 8.08 -5.32
C PRO A 325 -14.67 7.13 -6.54
N VAL A 326 -15.09 5.88 -6.32
CA VAL A 326 -15.22 4.85 -7.35
C VAL A 326 -16.58 4.15 -7.20
N LEU A 327 -17.06 3.50 -8.27
CA LEU A 327 -18.27 2.70 -8.19
C LEU A 327 -18.02 1.44 -7.35
N GLY A 328 -18.52 1.44 -6.11
CA GLY A 328 -18.32 0.38 -5.13
C GLY A 328 -17.18 0.67 -4.16
N GLN A 329 -16.69 -0.36 -3.46
CA GLN A 329 -15.59 -0.21 -2.51
C GLN A 329 -14.25 -0.57 -3.18
N ALA A 330 -13.28 0.34 -3.16
CA ALA A 330 -11.94 0.06 -3.67
C ALA A 330 -11.25 -1.00 -2.79
N LYS A 331 -10.69 -2.02 -3.42
CA LYS A 331 -9.93 -3.10 -2.76
C LYS A 331 -8.43 -2.92 -2.94
N SER A 332 -8.00 -2.13 -3.92
CA SER A 332 -6.58 -1.87 -4.17
C SER A 332 -6.35 -0.51 -4.84
N PHE A 333 -5.08 -0.10 -4.91
CA PHE A 333 -4.66 1.08 -5.69
C PHE A 333 -4.99 0.97 -7.17
N HIS A 334 -5.02 -0.24 -7.71
CA HIS A 334 -5.36 -0.46 -9.12
C HIS A 334 -6.82 -0.11 -9.43
N ASP A 335 -7.68 -0.02 -8.43
CA ASP A 335 -9.06 0.42 -8.61
C ASP A 335 -9.18 1.96 -8.68
N LEU A 336 -8.18 2.70 -8.19
CA LEU A 336 -8.12 4.16 -8.17
C LEU A 336 -7.56 4.74 -9.49
N THR A 337 -8.12 4.31 -10.60
CA THR A 337 -7.73 4.79 -11.94
C THR A 337 -8.41 6.12 -12.27
N SER A 338 -7.82 6.88 -13.21
CA SER A 338 -8.46 8.09 -13.75
C SER A 338 -9.84 7.82 -14.34
N GLN A 339 -10.00 6.68 -15.02
CA GLN A 339 -11.25 6.27 -15.65
C GLN A 339 -12.35 5.94 -14.62
N SER A 340 -12.04 5.18 -13.57
CA SER A 340 -13.02 4.81 -12.54
C SER A 340 -13.46 6.02 -11.73
N ILE A 341 -12.53 6.91 -11.39
CA ILE A 341 -12.83 8.16 -10.67
C ILE A 341 -13.65 9.12 -11.54
N ALA A 342 -13.27 9.29 -12.81
CA ALA A 342 -14.02 10.12 -13.75
C ALA A 342 -15.45 9.58 -13.95
N ALA A 343 -15.59 8.28 -14.19
CA ALA A 343 -16.90 7.63 -14.36
C ALA A 343 -17.80 7.84 -13.14
N PHE A 344 -17.24 7.80 -11.93
CA PHE A 344 -17.99 8.05 -10.71
C PHE A 344 -18.33 9.52 -10.51
N ILE A 345 -17.34 10.42 -10.44
CA ILE A 345 -17.55 11.86 -10.12
C ILE A 345 -18.31 12.60 -11.23
N LEU A 346 -18.12 12.23 -12.49
CA LEU A 346 -18.72 12.92 -13.63
C LEU A 346 -20.02 12.27 -14.12
N SER A 347 -20.44 11.16 -13.52
CA SER A 347 -21.68 10.47 -13.91
C SER A 347 -22.87 11.44 -13.93
N PRO A 348 -23.66 11.49 -15.03
CA PRO A 348 -24.83 12.36 -15.11
C PRO A 348 -25.98 11.89 -14.20
N HIS A 349 -25.85 10.74 -13.53
CA HIS A 349 -26.92 10.13 -12.73
C HIS A 349 -26.99 10.64 -11.29
N HIS A 350 -26.03 11.47 -10.84
CA HIS A 350 -26.06 12.10 -9.52
C HIS A 350 -25.89 13.62 -9.62
N SER A 351 -26.25 14.32 -8.54
CA SER A 351 -26.11 15.78 -8.44
C SER A 351 -26.72 16.53 -9.63
N GLN A 352 -27.97 16.20 -9.97
CA GLN A 352 -28.72 16.87 -11.04
C GLN A 352 -28.71 18.39 -10.84
N GLY A 353 -28.27 19.13 -11.85
CA GLY A 353 -28.16 20.60 -11.80
C GLY A 353 -26.78 21.14 -11.40
N LYS A 354 -25.83 20.31 -10.93
CA LYS A 354 -24.44 20.74 -10.76
C LYS A 354 -23.64 20.50 -12.05
N THR A 355 -22.87 21.50 -12.47
CA THR A 355 -21.96 21.33 -13.60
C THR A 355 -20.87 20.30 -13.27
N PRO A 356 -20.34 19.55 -14.25
CA PRO A 356 -19.22 18.63 -14.04
C PRO A 356 -18.04 19.30 -13.29
N ARG A 357 -17.75 20.55 -13.63
CA ARG A 357 -16.73 21.38 -12.98
C ARG A 357 -17.02 21.65 -11.51
N ALA A 358 -18.28 21.96 -11.15
CA ALA A 358 -18.67 22.16 -9.75
C ALA A 358 -18.49 20.88 -8.91
N ARG A 359 -18.80 19.73 -9.50
CA ARG A 359 -18.64 18.41 -8.85
C ARG A 359 -17.16 18.08 -8.60
N LEU A 360 -16.30 18.32 -9.59
CA LEU A 360 -14.86 18.15 -9.43
C LEU A 360 -14.27 19.07 -8.36
N ARG A 361 -14.66 20.35 -8.32
CA ARG A 361 -14.20 21.29 -7.29
C ARG A 361 -14.62 20.83 -5.89
N ALA A 362 -15.85 20.36 -5.72
CA ALA A 362 -16.32 19.82 -4.44
C ALA A 362 -15.48 18.60 -4.02
N ALA A 363 -15.18 17.69 -4.95
CA ALA A 363 -14.34 16.53 -4.67
C ALA A 363 -12.91 16.93 -4.24
N ILE A 364 -12.28 17.91 -4.91
CA ILE A 364 -10.94 18.38 -4.51
C ILE A 364 -10.91 18.93 -3.09
N LEU A 365 -11.97 19.62 -2.65
CA LEU A 365 -12.03 20.14 -1.28
C LEU A 365 -12.04 19.02 -0.22
N VAL A 366 -12.63 17.87 -0.55
CA VAL A 366 -12.65 16.69 0.32
C VAL A 366 -11.31 15.95 0.26
N TRP A 367 -10.76 15.76 -0.92
CA TRP A 367 -9.57 14.94 -1.18
C TRP A 367 -8.25 15.72 -1.24
N HIS A 368 -8.22 16.96 -0.72
CA HIS A 368 -6.99 17.73 -0.67
C HIS A 368 -5.97 17.03 0.24
N PRO A 369 -4.72 16.76 -0.22
CA PRO A 369 -3.78 15.92 0.50
C PRO A 369 -3.48 16.44 1.91
N ASP A 370 -3.29 17.75 2.06
CA ASP A 370 -3.05 18.37 3.38
C ASP A 370 -4.24 18.23 4.35
N LYS A 371 -5.45 18.59 3.93
CA LYS A 371 -6.65 18.49 4.79
C LYS A 371 -6.97 17.05 5.14
N PHE A 372 -6.82 16.14 4.18
CA PHE A 372 -7.04 14.72 4.38
C PHE A 372 -5.99 14.13 5.33
N ALA A 373 -4.71 14.51 5.17
CA ALA A 373 -3.64 14.10 6.05
C ALA A 373 -3.87 14.54 7.50
N GLN A 374 -4.35 15.77 7.71
CA GLN A 374 -4.60 16.29 9.05
C GLN A 374 -5.85 15.68 9.71
N LYS A 375 -6.93 15.47 8.95
CA LYS A 375 -8.23 15.02 9.48
C LYS A 375 -8.37 13.50 9.59
N VAL A 376 -7.83 12.77 8.60
CA VAL A 376 -8.13 11.34 8.40
C VAL A 376 -6.96 10.46 8.83
N LEU A 377 -5.72 10.77 8.45
CA LEU A 377 -4.57 9.90 8.76
C LEU A 377 -4.36 9.60 10.26
N PRO A 378 -4.60 10.53 11.21
CA PRO A 378 -4.48 10.21 12.63
C PRO A 378 -5.41 9.09 13.09
N ARG A 379 -6.53 8.89 12.39
CA ARG A 379 -7.56 7.89 12.69
C ARG A 379 -7.34 6.57 11.94
N VAL A 380 -6.38 6.53 11.02
CA VAL A 380 -6.07 5.35 10.20
C VAL A 380 -5.08 4.45 10.94
N THR A 381 -5.31 3.14 10.89
CA THR A 381 -4.40 2.11 11.42
C THR A 381 -3.01 2.27 10.82
N ASP A 382 -1.96 2.21 11.63
CA ASP A 382 -0.58 2.46 11.19
C ASP A 382 -0.17 1.61 9.98
N SER A 383 -0.59 0.35 9.91
CA SER A 383 -0.33 -0.56 8.78
C SER A 383 -0.90 -0.07 7.45
N HIS A 384 -1.95 0.74 7.46
CA HIS A 384 -2.62 1.27 6.27
C HIS A 384 -2.36 2.75 6.04
N ARG A 385 -1.66 3.47 6.93
CA ARG A 385 -1.46 4.93 6.81
C ARG A 385 -0.75 5.33 5.52
N LEU A 386 0.35 4.67 5.20
CA LEU A 386 1.09 4.90 3.95
C LEU A 386 0.20 4.64 2.75
N ALA A 387 -0.59 3.58 2.80
CA ALA A 387 -1.45 3.21 1.71
C ALA A 387 -2.59 4.21 1.48
N VAL A 388 -3.20 4.68 2.56
CA VAL A 388 -4.26 5.68 2.52
C VAL A 388 -3.73 7.03 2.05
N SER A 389 -2.55 7.46 2.52
CA SER A 389 -1.89 8.69 2.06
C SER A 389 -1.62 8.66 0.56
N ALA A 390 -1.02 7.57 0.07
CA ALA A 390 -0.78 7.39 -1.36
C ALA A 390 -2.08 7.38 -2.18
N GLY A 391 -3.14 6.76 -1.66
CA GLY A 391 -4.46 6.74 -2.29
C GLY A 391 -5.07 8.14 -2.42
N SER A 392 -5.00 8.96 -1.36
CA SER A 392 -5.46 10.34 -1.41
C SER A 392 -4.66 11.20 -2.38
N ASP A 393 -3.35 11.01 -2.47
CA ASP A 393 -2.49 11.75 -3.40
C ASP A 393 -2.82 11.42 -4.87
N ILE A 394 -3.07 10.14 -5.18
CA ILE A 394 -3.51 9.70 -6.52
C ILE A 394 -4.82 10.39 -6.90
N ILE A 395 -5.80 10.39 -5.99
CA ILE A 395 -7.12 10.99 -6.25
C ILE A 395 -6.99 12.50 -6.44
N ALA A 396 -6.23 13.19 -5.58
CA ALA A 396 -6.01 14.62 -5.70
C ALA A 396 -5.40 14.99 -7.06
N ARG A 397 -4.42 14.21 -7.52
CA ARG A 397 -3.80 14.39 -8.85
C ARG A 397 -4.81 14.17 -9.96
N VAL A 398 -5.52 13.04 -9.95
CA VAL A 398 -6.55 12.72 -10.97
C VAL A 398 -7.63 13.80 -11.04
N LEU A 399 -8.14 14.25 -9.90
CA LEU A 399 -9.17 15.30 -9.87
C LEU A 399 -8.65 16.63 -10.43
N THR A 400 -7.39 16.97 -10.18
CA THR A 400 -6.75 18.19 -10.72
C THR A 400 -6.58 18.11 -12.24
N GLU A 401 -6.18 16.94 -12.76
CA GLU A 401 -6.13 16.66 -14.19
C GLU A 401 -7.52 16.73 -14.83
N LEU A 402 -8.55 16.18 -14.18
CA LEU A 402 -9.93 16.24 -14.66
C LEU A 402 -10.48 17.68 -14.67
N ILE A 403 -10.13 18.53 -13.69
CA ILE A 403 -10.52 19.95 -13.74
C ILE A 403 -9.87 20.67 -14.92
N SER A 404 -8.59 20.35 -15.19
CA SER A 404 -7.85 20.97 -16.27
C SER A 404 -8.44 20.58 -17.64
N THR A 405 -8.87 19.32 -17.80
CA THR A 405 -9.50 18.83 -19.05
C THR A 405 -10.93 19.30 -19.23
N HIS A 406 -11.73 19.39 -18.16
CA HIS A 406 -13.11 19.92 -18.20
C HIS A 406 -13.17 21.45 -17.98
N GLY A 407 -12.03 22.14 -18.09
CA GLY A 407 -11.85 23.56 -17.82
C GLY A 407 -12.02 24.50 -19.01
N ASN A 408 -12.18 23.95 -20.23
CA ASN A 408 -12.41 24.71 -21.46
C ASN A 408 -13.89 24.79 -21.83
#